data_AF-A0A7S4P022-F1
#
_entry.id   AF-A0A7S4P022-F1
#
_cell.length_a   1.000
_cell.length_b   1.000
_cell.length_c   1.000
_cell.angle_alpha   90.00
_cell.angle_beta   90.00
_cell.angle_gamma   90.00
#
_symmetry.space_group_name_H-M   'P 1'
#
loop_
_entity.id
_entity.type
_entity.pdbx_description
1 polymer ?
#
loop_
_entity_poly.entity_id
_entity_poly.type
_entity_poly.pdbx_seq_one_letter_code
_entity_poly.pdbx_strand_id
1 'polypeptide(L)'
;GGVGKIIEYYGPGLDSLSAMDRHVIANMGAELGATTTVFPSDQETKKFLKAQQREEDWTELLPDEGCEYDLHDEINLSELIPLIALPTSPGNVVPIKEVA
;
A
#
# COMPACT_ATOMS: atom_id res chain seq x y z
N GLY A 1 -8.52 13.20 1.45
CA GLY A 1 -8.66 11.93 2.21
C GLY A 1 -9.40 10.91 1.37
N GLY A 2 -9.42 9.65 1.83
CA GLY A 2 -10.00 8.51 1.12
C GLY A 2 -11.51 8.32 1.27
N VAL A 3 -12.21 9.20 2.01
CA VAL A 3 -13.65 9.02 2.30
C VAL A 3 -14.48 8.76 1.04
N GLY A 4 -15.20 7.64 1.05
CA GLY A 4 -16.06 7.19 -0.04
C GLY A 4 -15.31 6.58 -1.24
N LYS A 5 -14.01 6.29 -1.09
CA LYS A 5 -13.16 5.73 -2.15
C LYS A 5 -12.43 4.48 -1.68
N ILE A 6 -12.12 3.61 -2.64
CA ILE A 6 -11.14 2.54 -2.48
C ILE A 6 -9.82 3.08 -3.00
N ILE A 7 -8.72 2.84 -2.27
CA ILE A 7 -7.37 3.18 -2.74
C ILE A 7 -6.73 1.90 -3.28
N GLU A 8 -6.42 1.90 -4.57
CA GLU A 8 -5.66 0.82 -5.20
C GLU A 8 -4.22 1.28 -5.42
N TYR A 9 -3.26 0.48 -4.94
CA TYR A 9 -1.84 0.72 -5.16
C TYR A 9 -1.37 -0.05 -6.39
N TYR A 10 -0.70 0.64 -7.31
CA TYR A 10 -0.15 0.05 -8.53
C TYR A 10 1.17 0.73 -8.93
N GLY A 11 1.88 0.14 -9.90
CA GLY A 11 3.11 0.68 -10.46
C GLY A 11 4.38 -0.09 -10.05
N PRO A 12 5.54 0.25 -10.66
CA PRO A 12 6.77 -0.53 -10.54
C PRO A 12 7.38 -0.53 -9.13
N GLY A 13 6.99 0.42 -8.28
CA GLY A 13 7.43 0.45 -6.89
C GLY A 13 7.00 -0.79 -6.10
N LEU A 14 5.90 -1.45 -6.48
CA LEU A 14 5.39 -2.64 -5.81
C LEU A 14 6.34 -3.84 -5.89
N ASP A 15 7.19 -3.90 -6.91
CA ASP A 15 8.21 -4.96 -7.07
C ASP A 15 9.26 -4.92 -5.95
N SER A 16 9.39 -3.78 -5.27
CA SER A 16 10.29 -3.62 -4.13
C SER A 16 9.66 -3.97 -2.77
N LEU A 17 8.36 -4.29 -2.75
CA LEU A 17 7.58 -4.47 -1.52
C LEU A 17 7.11 -5.92 -1.37
N SER A 18 7.42 -6.53 -0.22
CA SER A 18 6.88 -7.83 0.14
C SER A 18 5.37 -7.77 0.44
N ALA A 19 4.71 -8.92 0.49
CA ALA A 19 3.31 -9.00 0.92
C ALA A 19 3.06 -8.38 2.31
N MET A 20 4.04 -8.47 3.23
CA MET A 20 3.91 -7.88 4.56
C MET A 20 4.12 -6.37 4.57
N ASP A 21 5.00 -5.83 3.73
CA ASP A 21 5.15 -4.37 3.58
C ASP A 21 3.84 -3.76 3.05
N ARG A 22 3.25 -4.40 2.03
CA ARG A 22 1.94 -4.02 1.48
C ARG A 22 0.83 -4.13 2.52
N HIS A 23 0.86 -5.14 3.39
CA HIS A 23 -0.11 -5.28 4.49
C HIS A 23 -0.06 -4.09 5.46
N VAL A 24 1.14 -3.62 5.83
CA VAL A 24 1.29 -2.44 6.70
C VAL A 24 0.74 -1.19 6.03
N ILE A 25 1.03 -0.99 4.73
CA ILE A 25 0.52 0.16 3.97
C ILE A 25 -1.02 0.10 3.88
N ALA A 26 -1.57 -1.06 3.54
CA ALA A 26 -3.01 -1.26 3.44
C ALA A 26 -3.72 -1.01 4.77
N ASN A 27 -3.11 -1.42 5.89
CA ASN A 27 -3.66 -1.16 7.22
C ASN A 27 -3.84 0.33 7.48
N MET A 28 -2.86 1.16 7.08
CA MET A 28 -2.90 2.61 7.26
C MET A 28 -3.89 3.35 6.35
N GLY A 29 -4.50 2.65 5.38
CA GLY A 29 -5.51 3.24 4.52
C GLY A 29 -6.78 3.65 5.27
N ALA A 30 -7.08 2.99 6.39
CA ALA A 30 -8.21 3.32 7.25
C ALA A 30 -8.09 4.72 7.86
N GLU A 31 -6.88 5.14 8.22
CA GLU A 31 -6.55 6.44 8.81
C GLU A 31 -6.75 7.60 7.82
N LEU A 32 -6.71 7.31 6.52
CA LEU A 32 -7.08 8.26 5.47
C LEU A 32 -8.60 8.39 5.29
N GLY A 33 -9.38 7.54 5.96
CA GLY A 33 -10.83 7.41 5.81
C GLY A 33 -11.26 6.65 4.56
N ALA A 34 -10.36 5.88 3.92
CA ALA A 34 -10.71 5.05 2.77
C ALA A 34 -11.74 3.98 3.14
N THR A 35 -12.61 3.61 2.19
CA THR A 35 -13.53 2.48 2.36
C THR A 35 -12.75 1.18 2.53
N THR A 36 -11.71 0.99 1.72
CA THR A 36 -10.69 -0.04 1.89
C THR A 36 -9.50 0.31 1.01
N THR A 37 -8.45 -0.49 1.09
CA THR A 37 -7.28 -0.40 0.22
C THR A 37 -6.89 -1.76 -0.30
N VAL A 38 -6.40 -1.80 -1.54
CA VAL A 38 -6.05 -3.04 -2.20
C VAL A 38 -4.70 -2.92 -2.92
N PHE A 39 -4.02 -4.05 -2.99
CA PHE A 39 -2.86 -4.28 -3.85
C PHE A 39 -3.22 -5.45 -4.79
N PRO A 40 -2.61 -5.52 -5.98
CA PRO A 40 -2.75 -6.68 -6.84
C PRO A 40 -2.30 -7.98 -6.14
N SER A 41 -2.99 -9.08 -6.43
CA SER A 41 -2.59 -10.42 -6.01
C SER A 41 -1.57 -10.96 -7.01
N ASP A 42 -0.29 -10.66 -6.78
CA ASP A 42 0.83 -11.02 -7.65
C ASP A 42 1.76 -12.08 -7.02
N GLN A 43 2.99 -12.23 -7.54
CA GLN A 43 3.95 -13.22 -7.05
C GLN A 43 4.34 -13.04 -5.57
N GLU A 44 4.29 -11.83 -5.01
CA GLU A 44 4.59 -11.65 -3.58
C GLU A 44 3.45 -12.18 -2.71
N THR A 45 2.19 -12.02 -3.14
CA THR A 45 1.05 -12.66 -2.47
C THR A 45 1.09 -14.19 -2.59
N LYS A 46 1.50 -14.72 -3.76
CA LYS A 46 1.72 -16.16 -3.97
C LYS A 46 2.78 -16.70 -3.03
N LYS A 47 3.93 -16.03 -2.95
CA LYS A 47 5.06 -16.39 -2.08
C LYS A 47 4.65 -16.40 -0.60
N PHE A 48 3.84 -15.42 -0.18
CA PHE A 48 3.26 -15.40 1.15
C PHE A 48 2.35 -16.61 1.39
N LEU A 49 1.39 -16.88 0.51
CA LEU A 49 0.48 -18.03 0.66
C LEU A 49 1.22 -19.37 0.63
N LYS A 50 2.26 -19.50 -0.20
CA LYS A 50 3.16 -20.66 -0.20
C LYS A 50 3.83 -20.86 1.15
N ALA A 51 4.35 -19.80 1.77
CA ALA A 51 4.93 -19.88 3.12
C ALA A 51 3.91 -20.32 4.18
N GLN A 52 2.63 -20.04 3.95
CA GLN A 52 1.50 -20.49 4.77
C GLN A 52 0.98 -21.88 4.39
N GLN A 53 1.65 -22.61 3.48
CA GLN A 53 1.23 -23.92 2.96
C GLN A 53 -0.14 -23.87 2.25
N ARG A 54 -0.43 -22.74 1.59
CA ARG A 54 -1.68 -22.44 0.88
C ARG A 54 -1.45 -21.96 -0.55
N GLU A 55 -0.36 -22.39 -1.19
CA GLU A 55 -0.02 -21.97 -2.57
C GLU A 55 -1.14 -22.28 -3.56
N GLU A 56 -1.82 -23.41 -3.38
CA GLU A 56 -2.94 -23.86 -4.25
C GLU A 56 -4.19 -22.97 -4.13
N ASP A 57 -4.31 -22.18 -3.06
CA ASP A 57 -5.42 -21.22 -2.89
C ASP A 57 -5.15 -19.90 -3.63
N TRP A 58 -3.93 -19.69 -4.13
CA TRP A 58 -3.55 -18.44 -4.78
C TRP A 58 -4.18 -18.33 -6.17
N THR A 59 -4.73 -17.14 -6.47
CA THR A 59 -5.16 -16.73 -7.80
C THR A 59 -4.58 -15.36 -8.08
N GLU A 60 -4.06 -15.16 -9.29
CA GLU A 60 -3.61 -13.86 -9.74
C GLU A 60 -4.82 -12.94 -9.94
N LEU A 61 -4.76 -11.74 -9.37
CA LEU A 61 -5.80 -10.72 -9.50
C LEU A 61 -5.12 -9.39 -9.79
N LEU A 62 -5.33 -8.88 -10.99
CA LEU A 62 -4.75 -7.65 -11.52
C LEU A 62 -5.87 -6.71 -11.98
N PRO A 63 -5.65 -5.39 -11.98
CA PRO A 63 -6.56 -4.47 -12.64
C PRO A 63 -6.61 -4.73 -14.15
N ASP A 64 -7.76 -4.38 -14.75
CA ASP A 64 -7.93 -4.46 -16.20
C ASP A 64 -6.99 -3.48 -16.92
N GLU A 65 -6.51 -3.89 -18.10
CA GLU A 65 -5.73 -3.00 -18.96
C GLU A 65 -6.56 -1.79 -19.38
N GLY A 66 -6.03 -0.59 -19.13
CA GLY A 66 -6.71 0.67 -19.45
C GLY A 66 -7.87 1.01 -18.52
N CYS A 67 -7.97 0.39 -17.34
CA CYS A 67 -8.88 0.86 -16.30
C CYS A 67 -8.61 2.33 -15.93
N GLU A 68 -9.66 3.05 -15.58
CA GLU A 68 -9.59 4.46 -15.18
C GLU A 68 -9.77 4.60 -13.67
N TYR A 69 -9.09 5.57 -13.08
CA TYR A 69 -9.26 5.95 -11.69
C TYR A 69 -9.80 7.37 -11.61
N ASP A 70 -10.72 7.62 -10.68
CA ASP A 70 -11.25 8.98 -10.46
C ASP A 70 -10.17 9.98 -10.06
N LEU A 71 -9.14 9.49 -9.34
CA LEU A 71 -8.02 10.26 -8.85
C LEU A 71 -6.73 9.46 -8.98
N HIS A 72 -5.67 10.15 -9.39
CA HIS A 72 -4.32 9.62 -9.42
C HIS A 72 -3.44 10.41 -8.45
N ASP A 73 -2.60 9.69 -7.71
CA ASP A 73 -1.56 10.24 -6.86
C ASP A 73 -0.28 9.39 -7.05
N GLU A 74 0.89 9.99 -6.90
CA GLU A 74 2.17 9.35 -7.20
C GLU A 74 3.14 9.47 -6.02
N ILE A 75 3.74 8.34 -5.65
CA ILE A 75 4.78 8.28 -4.61
C ILE A 75 6.06 7.73 -5.23
N ASN A 76 7.11 8.56 -5.26
CA ASN A 76 8.44 8.12 -5.66
C ASN A 76 9.16 7.46 -4.46
N LEU A 77 9.19 6.13 -4.44
CA LEU A 77 9.81 5.36 -3.36
C LEU A 77 11.31 5.61 -3.20
N SER A 78 12.01 6.02 -4.28
CA SER A 78 13.46 6.29 -4.23
C SER A 78 13.81 7.58 -3.50
N GLU A 79 12.84 8.50 -3.41
CA GLU A 79 13.00 9.80 -2.72
C GLU A 79 12.44 9.76 -1.30
N LEU A 80 11.75 8.67 -0.93
CA LEU A 80 11.15 8.52 0.38
C LEU A 80 12.24 8.43 1.47
N ILE A 81 12.07 9.22 2.52
CA ILE A 81 12.95 9.21 3.69
C ILE A 81 12.19 8.70 4.92
N PRO A 82 12.89 8.30 5.99
CA PRO A 82 12.22 7.95 7.25
C PRO A 82 11.44 9.13 7.83
N LEU A 83 10.15 8.91 8.06
CA LEU A 83 9.20 9.87 8.63
C LEU A 83 8.68 9.37 9.98
N ILE A 84 8.19 10.29 10.81
CA ILE A 84 7.51 9.99 12.07
C ILE A 84 6.20 10.79 12.17
N ALA A 85 5.12 10.12 12.56
CA ALA A 85 3.88 10.79 12.94
C ALA A 85 3.95 11.27 14.39
N LEU A 86 3.81 12.57 14.61
CA LEU A 86 3.82 13.20 15.92
C LEU A 86 2.42 13.19 16.55
N PRO A 87 2.32 13.21 17.90
CA PRO A 87 1.06 13.48 18.56
C PRO A 87 0.42 14.79 18.08
N THR A 88 -0.91 14.92 18.08
CA THR A 88 -1.94 13.95 18.47
C THR A 88 -2.65 13.31 17.27
N SER A 89 -2.13 13.50 16.06
CA SER A 89 -2.78 13.09 14.81
C SER A 89 -1.84 12.25 13.94
N PRO A 90 -2.30 11.13 13.34
CA PRO A 90 -1.48 10.33 12.43
C PRO A 90 -1.05 11.10 11.18
N GLY A 91 -1.76 12.16 10.82
CA GLY A 91 -1.39 13.04 9.70
C GLY A 91 -0.31 14.07 10.03
N ASN A 92 0.11 14.20 11.30
CA ASN A 92 1.15 15.15 11.70
C ASN A 92 2.55 14.55 11.47
N VAL A 93 2.91 14.36 10.20
CA VAL A 93 4.11 13.62 9.79
C VAL A 93 5.26 14.57 9.48
N VAL A 94 6.43 14.31 10.07
CA VAL A 94 7.68 15.06 9.81
C VAL A 94 8.85 14.12 9.54
N PRO A 95 9.90 14.56 8.83
CA PRO A 95 11.16 13.83 8.75
C PRO A 95 11.75 13.55 10.13
N ILE A 96 12.23 12.32 10.35
CA ILE A 96 12.78 11.94 11.66
C ILE A 96 13.96 12.84 12.11
N LYS A 97 14.68 13.42 11.14
CA LYS A 97 15.81 14.33 11.38
C LYS A 97 15.40 15.66 12.04
N GLU A 98 14.13 16.03 12.00
CA GLU A 98 13.63 17.28 12.59
C GLU A 98 13.22 17.14 14.07
N VAL A 99 13.21 15.91 14.59
CA VAL A 99 12.75 15.58 15.95
C VAL A 99 13.89 15.03 16.83
N ALA A 100 15.11 14.97 16.30
CA ALA A 100 16.32 14.47 16.96
C ALA A 100 17.19 15.58 17.56
#